data_AF-A0A172QV22-F1
#
_entry.id   AF-A0A172QV22-F1
#
_cell.length_a   1.000
_cell.length_b   1.000
_cell.length_c   1.000
_cell.angle_alpha   90.00
_cell.angle_beta   90.00
_cell.angle_gamma   90.00
#
_symmetry.space_group_name_H-M   'P 1'
#
loop_
_entity.id
_entity.type
_entity.pdbx_description
1 polymer ?
#
loop_
_entity_poly.entity_id
_entity_poly.type
_entity_poly.pdbx_seq_one_letter_code
_entity_poly.pdbx_strand_id
1 'polypeptide(L)'
;MTNNALTVPTRTRHQADLLTADFWEDMGLPQLKTSIADSIDDVALPMHTAVLEISGMPKELRQTVESSMVVCIPSPSELSGSSKDPLTARWFTAWRRDPFVLGLTECREVITGTPQELGKLRGMLECLADEYRFEVELRIVD
;
A
#
# COMPACT_ATOMS: atom_id res chain seq x y z
N MET A 1 37.43 -28.66 37.35
CA MET A 1 37.69 -28.43 35.92
C MET A 1 36.51 -29.00 35.14
N THR A 2 35.56 -28.16 34.77
CA THR A 2 34.30 -28.57 34.11
C THR A 2 34.08 -27.65 32.91
N ASN A 3 34.17 -28.21 31.72
CA ASN A 3 33.94 -27.52 30.45
C ASN A 3 32.45 -27.55 30.13
N ASN A 4 31.77 -26.39 30.17
CA ASN A 4 30.43 -26.24 29.63
C ASN A 4 30.54 -25.84 28.16
N ALA A 5 30.13 -26.75 27.26
CA ALA A 5 29.98 -26.47 25.84
C ALA A 5 28.77 -25.54 25.63
N LEU A 6 29.03 -24.34 25.11
CA LEU A 6 28.00 -23.40 24.66
C LEU A 6 27.52 -23.86 23.28
N THR A 7 26.30 -24.39 23.21
CA THR A 7 25.61 -24.61 21.94
C THR A 7 24.99 -23.29 21.48
N VAL A 8 25.45 -22.80 20.33
CA VAL A 8 24.85 -21.67 19.61
C VAL A 8 23.60 -22.21 18.89
N PRO A 9 22.39 -21.68 19.15
CA PRO A 9 21.25 -22.02 18.32
C PRO A 9 21.40 -21.32 16.96
N THR A 10 21.68 -22.10 15.93
CA THR A 10 21.65 -21.69 14.52
C THR A 10 20.23 -21.25 14.18
N ARG A 11 19.99 -19.95 14.01
CA ARG A 11 18.71 -19.40 13.53
C ARG A 11 18.56 -19.74 12.05
N THR A 12 17.83 -20.82 11.78
CA THR A 12 17.49 -21.27 10.43
C THR A 12 16.64 -20.21 9.73
N ARG A 13 17.03 -19.91 8.50
CA ARG A 13 16.45 -18.89 7.62
C ARG A 13 15.17 -19.44 7.00
N HIS A 14 14.05 -19.36 7.73
CA HIS A 14 12.70 -19.56 7.18
C HIS A 14 11.76 -18.54 7.82
N GLN A 15 11.81 -17.31 7.33
CA GLN A 15 10.84 -16.25 7.64
C GLN A 15 10.39 -15.68 6.30
N ALA A 16 9.67 -16.50 5.53
CA ALA A 16 9.05 -16.13 4.27
C ALA A 16 7.53 -16.29 4.26
N ASP A 17 6.92 -16.85 5.32
CA ASP A 17 5.48 -17.19 5.34
C ASP A 17 4.71 -16.52 6.47
N LEU A 18 4.89 -15.21 6.69
CA LEU A 18 4.04 -14.43 7.59
C LEU A 18 3.46 -13.18 6.91
N LEU A 19 2.99 -13.36 5.68
CA LEU A 19 1.88 -12.58 5.14
C LEU A 19 0.61 -13.42 5.33
N THR A 20 0.38 -13.88 6.55
CA THR A 20 -0.83 -14.61 6.90
C THR A 20 -2.00 -13.64 6.80
N ALA A 21 -3.07 -14.08 6.15
CA ALA A 21 -4.32 -13.35 5.95
C ALA A 21 -4.91 -12.75 7.25
N ASP A 22 -4.46 -13.25 8.41
CA ASP A 22 -4.88 -12.90 9.76
C ASP A 22 -4.63 -11.43 10.17
N PHE A 23 -3.69 -10.69 9.56
CA PHE A 23 -3.50 -9.28 9.90
C PHE A 23 -4.68 -8.40 9.44
N TRP A 24 -5.36 -8.80 8.37
CA TRP A 24 -6.42 -8.00 7.75
C TRP A 24 -7.80 -8.24 8.37
N GLU A 25 -8.00 -9.36 9.08
CA GLU A 25 -9.25 -9.68 9.77
C GLU A 25 -9.48 -8.81 11.01
N ASP A 26 -8.40 -8.31 11.63
CA ASP A 26 -8.46 -7.49 12.86
C ASP A 26 -8.78 -6.00 12.58
N MET A 27 -8.62 -5.54 11.33
CA MET A 27 -8.90 -4.15 10.92
C MET A 27 -10.39 -3.83 10.69
N GLY A 28 -11.31 -4.75 10.97
CA GLY A 28 -12.76 -4.47 10.97
C GLY A 28 -13.35 -4.03 9.63
N LEU A 29 -12.67 -4.29 8.51
CA LEU A 29 -13.18 -3.98 7.18
C LEU A 29 -14.29 -4.97 6.79
N PRO A 30 -15.42 -4.53 6.20
CA PRO A 30 -16.46 -5.43 5.76
C PRO A 30 -15.90 -6.38 4.69
N GLN A 31 -15.92 -7.67 5.00
CA GLN A 31 -15.54 -8.77 4.12
C GLN A 31 -16.34 -8.69 2.81
N LEU A 32 -15.74 -8.08 1.78
CA LEU A 32 -16.22 -8.16 0.41
C LEU A 32 -16.08 -9.63 -0.01
N LYS A 33 -17.19 -10.37 0.10
CA LYS A 33 -17.31 -11.76 -0.34
C LYS A 33 -16.88 -11.86 -1.79
N THR A 34 -15.65 -12.32 -2.03
CA THR A 34 -15.15 -12.68 -3.35
C THR A 34 -15.79 -14.01 -3.75
N SER A 35 -17.01 -13.93 -4.30
CA SER A 35 -17.52 -15.00 -5.14
C SER A 35 -16.74 -14.95 -6.45
N ILE A 36 -15.72 -15.81 -6.56
CA ILE A 36 -15.04 -16.09 -7.81
C ILE A 36 -16.05 -16.79 -8.72
N ALA A 37 -16.71 -16.00 -9.55
CA ALA A 37 -17.35 -16.47 -10.76
C ALA A 37 -16.43 -16.04 -11.91
N ASP A 38 -15.78 -17.02 -12.53
CA ASP A 38 -15.13 -16.87 -13.82
C ASP A 38 -16.12 -16.26 -14.81
N SER A 39 -15.85 -15.03 -15.23
CA SER A 39 -16.45 -14.42 -16.41
C SER A 39 -15.34 -13.58 -17.04
N ILE A 40 -14.55 -14.27 -17.86
CA ILE A 40 -13.53 -13.68 -18.73
C ILE A 40 -14.29 -12.95 -19.85
N ASP A 41 -14.85 -11.80 -19.52
CA ASP A 41 -14.97 -10.71 -20.47
C ASP A 41 -13.75 -9.83 -20.20
N ASP A 42 -12.62 -10.21 -20.81
CA ASP A 42 -11.38 -9.41 -20.86
C ASP A 42 -11.59 -8.22 -21.81
N VAL A 43 -12.57 -7.38 -21.46
CA VAL A 43 -12.55 -5.99 -21.89
C VAL A 43 -11.51 -5.36 -20.99
N ALA A 44 -10.30 -5.18 -21.51
CA ALA A 44 -9.28 -4.36 -20.85
C ALA A 44 -9.90 -3.01 -20.52
N LEU A 45 -10.33 -2.83 -19.27
CA LEU A 45 -10.88 -1.56 -18.81
C LEU A 45 -9.77 -0.53 -18.98
N PRO A 46 -10.10 0.67 -19.50
CA PRO A 46 -9.09 1.69 -19.71
C PRO A 46 -8.38 1.98 -18.39
N MET A 47 -7.05 1.92 -18.43
CA MET A 47 -6.21 2.32 -17.31
C MET A 47 -6.32 3.83 -17.16
N HIS A 48 -6.56 4.27 -15.93
CA HIS A 48 -6.60 5.67 -15.60
C HIS A 48 -5.40 6.10 -14.77
N THR A 49 -4.91 7.30 -15.05
CA THR A 49 -3.90 7.97 -14.24
C THR A 49 -4.60 8.76 -13.14
N ALA A 50 -4.18 8.55 -11.89
CA ALA A 50 -4.69 9.29 -10.75
C ALA A 50 -3.56 9.86 -9.91
N VAL A 51 -3.84 10.95 -9.20
CA VAL A 51 -2.96 11.54 -8.18
C VAL A 51 -3.55 11.23 -6.82
N LEU A 52 -2.79 10.51 -6.01
CA LEU A 52 -2.99 10.32 -4.58
C LEU A 52 -2.24 11.42 -3.82
N GLU A 53 -2.93 12.08 -2.91
CA GLU A 53 -2.38 13.10 -2.02
C GLU A 53 -2.83 12.77 -0.60
N ILE A 54 -1.88 12.70 0.32
CA ILE A 54 -2.11 12.42 1.74
C ILE A 54 -1.43 13.50 2.56
N SER A 55 -2.14 14.09 3.52
CA SER A 55 -1.64 15.12 4.42
C SER A 55 -1.93 14.75 5.89
N GLY A 56 -1.07 15.17 6.81
CA GLY A 56 -1.31 15.00 8.25
C GLY A 56 -1.37 13.55 8.76
N MET A 57 -0.84 12.57 8.02
CA MET A 57 -0.97 11.15 8.38
C MET A 57 0.09 10.71 9.40
N PRO A 58 -0.29 10.06 10.51
CA PRO A 58 0.68 9.44 11.43
C PRO A 58 1.66 8.52 10.71
N LYS A 59 2.96 8.64 11.01
CA LYS A 59 4.03 7.88 10.32
C LYS A 59 3.87 6.36 10.44
N GLU A 60 3.17 5.89 11.47
CA GLU A 60 2.90 4.47 11.73
C GLU A 60 1.99 3.85 10.66
N LEU A 61 1.16 4.66 9.99
CA LEU A 61 0.20 4.19 8.97
C LEU A 61 0.79 4.05 7.57
N ARG A 62 2.06 4.44 7.36
CA ARG A 62 2.72 4.37 6.04
C ARG A 62 2.63 2.98 5.43
N GLN A 63 2.96 1.95 6.22
CA GLN A 63 2.94 0.57 5.75
C GLN A 63 1.52 0.10 5.43
N THR A 64 0.52 0.52 6.21
CA THR A 64 -0.89 0.19 5.98
C THR A 64 -1.39 0.80 4.67
N VAL A 65 -1.05 2.06 4.40
CA VAL A 65 -1.38 2.72 3.12
C VAL A 65 -0.69 2.04 1.94
N GLU A 66 0.62 1.79 2.03
CA GLU A 66 1.37 1.11 0.96
C GLU A 66 0.82 -0.28 0.67
N SER A 67 0.48 -1.04 1.70
CA SER A 67 -0.14 -2.35 1.56
C SER A 67 -1.53 -2.25 0.92
N SER A 68 -2.31 -1.21 1.27
CA SER A 68 -3.62 -0.95 0.67
C SER A 68 -3.49 -0.63 -0.82
N MET A 69 -2.45 0.11 -1.24
CA MET A 69 -2.16 0.37 -2.64
C MET A 69 -1.88 -0.94 -3.40
N VAL A 70 -1.06 -1.83 -2.83
CA VAL A 70 -0.73 -3.14 -3.44
C VAL A 70 -1.98 -4.03 -3.56
N VAL A 71 -2.83 -4.07 -2.54
CA VAL A 71 -4.03 -4.93 -2.52
C VAL A 71 -5.16 -4.39 -3.41
N CYS A 72 -5.30 -3.07 -3.52
CA CYS A 72 -6.36 -2.46 -4.31
C CYS A 72 -5.99 -2.25 -5.77
N ILE A 73 -4.71 -2.17 -6.11
CA ILE A 73 -4.23 -1.98 -7.49
C ILE A 73 -3.36 -3.18 -7.90
N PRO A 74 -3.97 -4.34 -8.17
CA PRO A 74 -3.26 -5.50 -8.69
C PRO A 74 -2.80 -5.33 -10.14
N SER A 75 -3.41 -4.43 -10.91
CA SER A 75 -2.99 -4.15 -12.29
C SER A 75 -1.57 -3.60 -12.35
N PRO A 76 -0.75 -4.05 -13.34
CA PRO A 76 0.61 -3.57 -13.49
C PRO A 76 0.60 -2.07 -13.79
N SER A 77 1.52 -1.33 -13.18
CA SER A 77 1.58 0.11 -13.42
C SER A 77 2.09 0.41 -14.83
N GLU A 78 1.34 1.24 -15.56
CA GLU A 78 1.73 1.70 -16.91
C GLU A 78 2.67 2.91 -16.87
N LEU A 79 3.05 3.35 -15.67
CA LEU A 79 4.06 4.39 -15.45
C LEU A 79 5.44 3.87 -15.86
N SER A 80 5.69 3.82 -17.16
CA SER A 80 6.98 3.47 -17.74
C SER A 80 8.00 4.54 -17.33
N GLY A 81 8.78 4.24 -16.29
CA GLY A 81 9.82 5.12 -15.79
C GLY A 81 10.88 5.38 -16.86
N SER A 82 10.78 6.51 -17.57
CA SER A 82 11.90 7.09 -18.35
C SER A 82 12.99 7.69 -17.43
N SER A 83 12.92 7.40 -16.12
CA SER A 83 13.81 7.94 -15.10
C SER A 83 15.19 7.31 -15.21
N LYS A 84 16.15 8.06 -15.75
CA LYS A 84 17.58 7.72 -15.78
C LYS A 84 18.23 7.68 -14.39
N ASP A 85 17.56 8.26 -13.38
CA ASP A 85 18.01 8.29 -11.99
C ASP A 85 17.21 7.29 -11.13
N PRO A 86 17.86 6.28 -10.52
CA PRO A 86 17.20 5.34 -9.62
C PRO A 86 16.66 6.00 -8.35
N LEU A 87 17.14 7.19 -7.96
CA LEU A 87 16.63 7.93 -6.80
C LEU A 87 15.33 8.69 -7.09
N THR A 88 15.03 8.95 -8.36
CA THR A 88 13.74 9.48 -8.82
C THR A 88 12.86 8.40 -9.44
N ALA A 89 13.33 7.16 -9.51
CA ALA A 89 12.55 6.04 -9.96
C ALA A 89 11.44 5.75 -8.93
N ARG A 90 10.21 5.65 -9.41
CA ARG A 90 8.99 5.58 -8.60
C ARG A 90 8.71 4.15 -8.14
N TRP A 91 9.72 3.53 -7.56
CA TRP A 91 9.63 2.17 -7.00
C TRP A 91 9.09 2.17 -5.57
N PHE A 92 8.96 3.35 -4.95
CA PHE A 92 8.46 3.52 -3.59
C PHE A 92 7.64 4.81 -3.48
N THR A 93 6.71 4.82 -2.53
CA THR A 93 5.94 6.01 -2.17
C THR A 93 6.86 7.05 -1.52
N ALA A 94 6.94 8.24 -2.09
CA ALA A 94 7.83 9.30 -1.61
C ALA A 94 7.25 10.04 -0.38
N TRP A 95 7.29 9.40 0.78
CA TRP A 95 6.85 10.00 2.05
C TRP A 95 7.75 11.14 2.49
N ARG A 96 7.13 12.28 2.80
CA ARG A 96 7.79 13.44 3.43
C ARG A 96 7.29 13.61 4.86
N ARG A 97 8.07 14.32 5.68
CA ARG A 97 7.63 14.74 7.02
C ARG A 97 6.72 15.95 6.87
N ASP A 98 5.67 16.00 7.69
CA ASP A 98 4.88 17.21 7.82
C ASP A 98 5.78 18.36 8.33
N PRO A 99 5.75 19.54 7.69
CA PRO A 99 6.63 20.64 8.05
C PRO A 99 6.24 21.34 9.36
N PHE A 100 5.02 21.12 9.86
CA PHE A 100 4.46 21.82 11.02
C PHE A 100 4.31 20.91 12.25
N VAL A 101 4.13 19.60 12.07
CA VAL A 101 3.83 18.67 13.17
C VAL A 101 4.76 17.44 13.16
N LEU A 102 5.47 17.22 14.27
CA LEU A 102 6.34 16.05 14.43
C LEU A 102 5.54 14.75 14.46
N GLY A 103 6.03 13.74 13.74
CA GLY A 103 5.40 12.42 13.68
C GLY A 103 4.35 12.27 12.58
N LEU A 104 3.90 13.38 11.96
CA LEU A 104 3.02 13.36 10.80
C LEU A 104 3.81 13.36 9.49
N THR A 105 3.16 12.85 8.45
CA THR A 105 3.76 12.57 7.16
C THR A 105 2.76 12.84 6.05
N GLU A 106 3.31 13.18 4.89
CA GLU A 106 2.54 13.51 3.70
C GLU A 106 3.14 12.81 2.48
N CYS A 107 2.34 12.59 1.45
CA CYS A 107 2.84 12.15 0.16
C CYS A 107 2.00 12.70 -0.98
N ARG A 108 2.59 12.70 -2.18
CA ARG A 108 1.89 12.98 -3.42
C ARG A 108 2.42 12.02 -4.47
N GLU A 109 1.60 11.05 -4.87
CA GLU A 109 1.98 9.96 -5.77
C GLU A 109 0.99 9.90 -6.93
N VAL A 110 1.49 9.87 -8.16
CA VAL A 110 0.70 9.46 -9.34
C VAL A 110 0.65 7.93 -9.42
N ILE A 111 -0.53 7.36 -9.55
CA ILE A 111 -0.74 5.93 -9.70
C ILE A 111 -1.56 5.65 -10.94
N THR A 112 -1.54 4.40 -11.41
CA THR A 112 -2.35 3.95 -12.53
C THR A 112 -3.18 2.75 -12.11
N GLY A 113 -4.43 2.69 -12.54
CA GLY A 113 -5.30 1.54 -12.31
C GLY A 113 -6.63 1.71 -13.02
N THR A 114 -7.42 0.64 -13.04
CA THR A 114 -8.80 0.70 -13.53
C THR A 114 -9.68 1.58 -12.62
N PRO A 115 -10.83 2.08 -13.10
CA PRO A 115 -11.75 2.86 -12.26
C PRO A 115 -12.20 2.11 -11.00
N GLN A 116 -12.37 0.80 -11.10
CA GLN A 116 -12.78 -0.05 -9.99
C GLN A 116 -11.67 -0.16 -8.93
N GLU A 117 -10.42 -0.38 -9.33
CA GLU A 117 -9.27 -0.44 -8.43
C GLU A 117 -9.04 0.89 -7.70
N LEU A 118 -9.08 2.00 -8.45
CA LEU A 118 -8.94 3.34 -7.89
C LEU A 118 -10.11 3.68 -6.93
N GLY A 119 -11.33 3.27 -7.27
CA GLY A 119 -12.50 3.41 -6.40
C GLY A 119 -12.38 2.60 -5.12
N LYS A 120 -11.89 1.35 -5.20
CA LYS A 120 -11.64 0.50 -4.03
C LYS A 120 -10.56 1.09 -3.14
N LEU A 121 -9.44 1.56 -3.72
CA LEU A 121 -8.38 2.22 -2.97
C LEU A 121 -8.88 3.47 -2.26
N ARG A 122 -9.62 4.34 -2.97
CA ARG A 122 -10.26 5.53 -2.40
C ARG A 122 -11.06 5.17 -1.15
N GLY A 123 -11.99 4.22 -1.26
CA GLY A 123 -12.86 3.86 -0.15
C GLY A 123 -12.09 3.37 1.08
N MET A 124 -11.05 2.55 0.89
CA MET A 124 -10.23 2.11 2.04
C MET A 124 -9.44 3.25 2.67
N LEU A 125 -8.87 4.15 1.86
CA LEU A 125 -8.11 5.29 2.37
C LEU A 125 -9.00 6.32 3.06
N GLU A 126 -10.22 6.55 2.57
CA GLU A 126 -11.22 7.40 3.22
C GLU A 126 -11.61 6.84 4.60
N CYS A 127 -11.83 5.53 4.72
CA CYS A 127 -12.08 4.89 6.02
C CYS A 127 -10.90 5.08 7.00
N LEU A 128 -9.65 4.89 6.52
CA LEU A 128 -8.46 5.14 7.34
C LEU A 128 -8.33 6.61 7.73
N ALA A 129 -8.60 7.52 6.80
CA ALA A 129 -8.55 8.96 7.01
C ALA A 129 -9.54 9.40 8.09
N ASP A 130 -10.76 8.86 8.06
CA ASP A 130 -11.79 9.12 9.07
C ASP A 130 -11.42 8.57 10.45
N GLU A 131 -10.89 7.35 10.50
CA GLU A 131 -10.49 6.67 11.74
C GLU A 131 -9.30 7.38 12.42
N TYR A 132 -8.28 7.73 11.65
CA TYR A 132 -7.02 8.26 12.15
C TYR A 132 -6.87 9.79 11.99
N ARG A 133 -7.91 10.47 11.49
CA ARG A 133 -8.00 11.94 11.37
C ARG A 133 -6.89 12.56 10.53
N PHE A 134 -6.65 12.01 9.35
CA PHE A 134 -5.77 12.61 8.34
C PHE A 134 -6.55 12.92 7.05
N GLU A 135 -5.95 13.62 6.09
CA GLU A 135 -6.63 13.94 4.84
C GLU A 135 -6.11 13.07 3.70
N VAL A 136 -7.02 12.64 2.83
CA VAL A 136 -6.69 11.94 1.59
C VAL A 136 -7.50 12.49 0.43
N GLU A 137 -6.82 12.71 -0.69
CA GLU A 137 -7.45 12.99 -1.97
C GLU A 137 -6.89 12.02 -3.00
N LEU A 138 -7.78 11.28 -3.67
CA LEU A 138 -7.42 10.55 -4.87
C LEU A 138 -8.18 11.18 -6.04
N ARG A 139 -7.51 11.64 -7.09
CA ARG A 139 -8.17 12.26 -8.25
C ARG A 139 -7.68 11.67 -9.54
N ILE A 140 -8.60 11.30 -10.43
CA ILE A 140 -8.26 10.91 -11.81
C ILE A 140 -7.87 12.18 -12.58
N VAL A 141 -6.82 12.12 -13.40
CA VAL A 141 -6.20 13.28 -14.05
C VAL A 141 -6.07 13.16 -15.58
N ASP A 142 -6.68 12.15 -16.18
CA ASP A 142 -6.74 11.94 -17.63
C ASP A 142 -8.09 12.28 -18.27
#